data_AF-A0A7J9DQQ1-F1
#
_entry.id   AF-A0A7J9DQQ1-F1
#
_cell.length_a   1.000
_cell.length_b   1.000
_cell.length_c   1.000
_cell.angle_alpha   90.00
_cell.angle_beta   90.00
_cell.angle_gamma   90.00
#
_symmetry.space_group_name_H-M   'P 1'
#
loop_
_entity.id
_entity.type
_entity.pdbx_description
1 polymer ?
#
loop_
_entity_poly.entity_id
_entity_poly.type
_entity_poly.pdbx_seq_one_letter_code
_entity_poly.pdbx_strand_id
1 'polypeptide(L)'
;MRSFIDAVILTPGYNEWWVRRINDNTPKPSQENSQSIEEHLRVVPSELEIIRQDFERRNSELEKKIEQMEEEKMNLRLDIDEAQTRNETLEKSFSESRSEKRELRARVAEL
;
A
#
# COMPACT_ATOMS: atom_id res chain seq x y z
N MET A 1 41.40 27.13 -63.09
CA MET A 1 40.26 26.59 -62.32
C MET A 1 39.07 26.43 -63.25
N ARG A 2 38.90 25.24 -63.84
CA ARG A 2 37.69 24.83 -64.57
C ARG A 2 37.27 23.52 -63.93
N SER A 3 36.41 23.59 -62.91
CA SER A 3 35.86 22.39 -62.27
C SER A 3 34.50 22.62 -61.61
N PHE A 4 33.79 23.70 -61.94
CA PHE A 4 32.53 24.04 -61.26
C PHE A 4 31.39 24.45 -62.23
N ILE A 5 31.48 24.10 -63.52
CA ILE A 5 30.38 24.35 -64.48
C ILE A 5 29.77 23.04 -65.01
N ASP A 6 30.20 21.87 -64.54
CA ASP A 6 29.67 20.58 -65.04
C ASP A 6 28.54 20.01 -64.16
N ALA A 7 28.19 20.65 -63.04
CA ALA A 7 27.11 20.18 -62.14
C ALA A 7 25.70 20.63 -62.56
N VAL A 8 25.56 21.41 -63.63
CA VAL A 8 24.27 21.93 -64.13
C VAL A 8 23.72 21.11 -65.31
N ILE A 9 24.42 20.06 -65.76
CA ILE A 9 23.82 19.07 -66.67
C ILE A 9 22.94 18.12 -65.83
N LEU A 10 21.80 18.67 -65.44
CA LEU A 10 20.66 17.97 -64.85
C LEU A 10 20.27 16.83 -65.78
N THR A 11 20.48 15.59 -65.36
CA THR A 11 19.88 14.42 -65.98
C THR A 11 18.36 14.59 -65.95
N PRO A 12 17.66 14.69 -67.10
CA PRO A 12 16.21 14.97 -67.14
C PRO A 12 15.39 13.96 -66.32
N GLY A 13 15.87 12.72 -66.22
CA GLY A 13 15.25 11.67 -65.42
C GLY A 13 15.28 11.88 -63.90
N TYR A 14 16.21 12.69 -63.36
CA TYR A 14 16.27 12.94 -61.91
C TYR A 14 15.08 13.79 -61.45
N ASN A 15 14.70 14.81 -62.22
CA ASN A 15 13.57 15.68 -61.88
C ASN A 15 12.23 14.95 -62.01
N GLU A 16 12.05 14.11 -63.04
CA GLU A 16 10.85 13.27 -63.18
C GLU A 16 10.72 12.22 -62.06
N TRP A 17 11.86 11.61 -61.66
CA TRP A 17 11.91 10.70 -60.52
C TRP A 17 11.55 11.40 -59.20
N TRP A 18 12.02 12.64 -59.01
CA TRP A 18 11.76 13.42 -57.80
C TRP A 18 10.30 13.89 -57.69
N VAL A 19 9.70 14.36 -58.80
CA VAL A 19 8.29 14.80 -58.84
C VAL A 19 7.32 13.64 -58.56
N ARG A 20 7.61 12.42 -59.05
CA ARG A 20 6.80 11.23 -58.75
C ARG A 20 6.77 10.89 -57.25
N ARG A 21 7.92 10.98 -56.56
CA ARG A 21 8.04 10.61 -55.14
C ARG A 21 7.37 11.58 -54.18
N ILE A 22 7.26 12.87 -54.53
CA ILE A 22 6.61 13.86 -53.66
C ILE A 22 5.14 13.52 -53.41
N ASN A 23 4.44 12.99 -54.41
CA ASN A 23 3.01 12.66 -54.30
C ASN A 23 2.73 11.29 -53.65
N ASP A 24 3.71 10.39 -53.60
CA ASP A 24 3.54 9.03 -53.06
C ASP A 24 3.96 8.92 -51.57
N ASN A 25 4.54 9.96 -50.99
CA ASN A 25 5.06 9.95 -49.62
C ASN A 25 4.05 10.44 -48.57
N THR A 26 2.80 10.78 -48.93
CA THR A 26 1.79 11.03 -47.89
C THR A 26 1.37 9.67 -47.33
N PRO A 27 1.77 9.31 -46.10
CA PRO A 27 1.36 8.03 -45.55
C PRO A 27 -0.16 8.07 -45.43
N LYS A 28 -0.86 7.16 -46.12
CA LYS A 28 -2.27 6.90 -45.84
C LYS A 28 -2.35 6.66 -44.32
N PRO A 29 -3.19 7.39 -43.56
CA PRO A 29 -3.33 7.11 -42.13
C PRO A 29 -3.85 5.67 -42.03
N SER A 30 -2.97 4.76 -41.65
CA SER A 30 -3.31 3.36 -41.47
C SER A 30 -4.34 3.30 -40.34
N GLN A 31 -5.59 3.04 -40.71
CA GLN A 31 -6.71 2.87 -39.80
C GLN A 31 -6.50 1.71 -38.80
N GLU A 32 -5.46 0.90 -39.00
CA GLU A 32 -5.08 -0.22 -38.12
C GLU A 32 -4.41 0.21 -36.80
N ASN A 33 -4.03 1.49 -36.65
CA ASN A 33 -3.39 2.01 -35.44
C ASN A 33 -4.35 2.91 -34.63
N SER A 34 -5.64 2.58 -34.58
CA SER A 34 -6.65 3.30 -33.79
C SER A 34 -6.52 3.06 -32.27
N GLN A 35 -5.39 2.53 -31.78
CA GLN A 35 -5.02 2.69 -30.38
C GLN A 35 -4.80 4.19 -30.15
N SER A 36 -5.55 4.79 -29.24
CA SER A 36 -5.44 6.22 -28.99
C SER A 36 -4.00 6.56 -28.59
N ILE A 37 -3.55 7.78 -28.90
CA ILE A 37 -2.24 8.27 -28.42
C ILE A 37 -2.14 8.11 -26.89
N GLU A 38 -3.27 8.22 -26.17
CA GLU A 38 -3.37 7.99 -24.74
C GLU A 38 -3.03 6.55 -24.31
N GLU A 39 -3.41 5.53 -25.09
CA GLU A 39 -3.04 4.13 -24.84
C GLU A 39 -1.53 3.89 -25.04
N HIS A 40 -0.92 4.57 -26.02
CA HIS A 40 0.53 4.54 -26.26
C HIS A 40 1.34 5.34 -25.22
N LEU A 41 0.71 6.35 -24.59
CA LEU A 41 1.29 7.15 -23.52
C LEU A 41 1.02 6.57 -22.13
N ARG A 42 0.37 5.40 -22.05
CA ARG A 42 0.12 4.72 -20.77
C ARG A 42 1.46 4.27 -20.19
N VAL A 43 2.01 5.09 -19.29
CA VAL A 43 3.25 4.81 -18.58
C VAL A 43 3.02 3.58 -17.70
N VAL A 44 3.57 2.43 -18.12
CA VAL A 44 3.62 1.24 -17.27
C VAL A 44 4.55 1.57 -16.10
N PRO A 45 4.07 1.47 -14.85
CA PRO A 45 4.93 1.66 -13.69
C PRO A 45 6.12 0.70 -13.76
N SER A 46 7.31 1.20 -13.44
CA SER A 46 8.48 0.32 -13.35
C SER A 46 8.26 -0.74 -12.26
N GLU A 47 8.94 -1.88 -12.38
CA GLU A 47 8.89 -2.92 -11.35
C GLU A 47 9.23 -2.38 -9.95
N LEU A 48 10.16 -1.41 -9.89
CA LEU A 48 10.54 -0.73 -8.64
C LEU A 48 9.42 0.15 -8.07
N GLU A 49 8.67 0.85 -8.94
CA GLU A 49 7.51 1.66 -8.52
C GLU A 49 6.43 0.78 -7.89
N ILE A 50 6.17 -0.38 -8.49
CA ILE A 50 5.20 -1.38 -8.01
C ILE A 50 5.66 -1.94 -6.65
N ILE A 51 6.91 -2.35 -6.54
CA ILE A 51 7.47 -2.88 -5.29
C ILE A 51 7.44 -1.82 -4.18
N ARG A 52 7.73 -0.56 -4.48
CA ARG A 52 7.67 0.53 -3.50
C ARG A 52 6.25 0.72 -2.97
N GLN A 53 5.25 0.79 -3.85
CA GLN A 53 3.85 0.92 -3.45
C GLN A 53 3.37 -0.26 -2.60
N ASP A 54 3.77 -1.48 -2.98
CA ASP A 54 3.46 -2.68 -2.21
C ASP A 54 4.09 -2.66 -0.81
N PHE A 55 5.33 -2.16 -0.71
CA PHE A 55 6.02 -1.99 0.56
C PHE A 55 5.32 -0.94 1.44
N GLU A 56 4.99 0.22 0.90
CA GLU A 56 4.26 1.28 1.61
C GLU A 56 2.91 0.77 2.14
N ARG A 57 2.14 0.06 1.30
CA ARG A 57 0.86 -0.55 1.73
C ARG A 57 1.05 -1.51 2.89
N ARG A 58 2.01 -2.44 2.79
CA ARG A 58 2.29 -3.42 3.85
C ARG A 58 2.75 -2.73 5.13
N ASN A 59 3.55 -1.67 5.01
CA ASN A 59 4.01 -0.93 6.17
C ASN A 59 2.83 -0.26 6.91
N SER A 60 1.91 0.37 6.18
CA SER A 60 0.70 0.95 6.78
C SER A 60 -0.23 -0.10 7.41
N GLU A 61 -0.34 -1.30 6.82
CA GLU A 61 -1.10 -2.41 7.42
C GLU A 61 -0.45 -2.88 8.73
N LEU A 62 0.88 -2.96 8.77
CA LEU A 62 1.62 -3.32 9.98
C LEU A 62 1.49 -2.27 11.08
N GLU A 63 1.58 -0.98 10.73
CA GLU A 63 1.39 0.13 11.68
C GLU A 63 0.01 0.06 12.35
N LYS A 64 -1.06 -0.13 11.57
CA LYS A 64 -2.42 -0.32 12.10
C LYS A 64 -2.53 -1.53 13.02
N LYS A 65 -1.87 -2.63 12.67
CA LYS A 65 -1.88 -3.84 13.49
C LYS A 65 -1.12 -3.63 14.82
N ILE A 66 -0.03 -2.86 14.79
CA ILE A 66 0.69 -2.48 16.00
C ILE A 66 -0.20 -1.63 16.91
N GLU A 67 -0.86 -0.62 16.37
CA GLU A 67 -1.78 0.24 17.12
C GLU A 67 -2.92 -0.57 17.78
N GLN A 68 -3.54 -1.49 17.03
CA GLN A 68 -4.57 -2.40 17.57
C GLN A 68 -4.04 -3.26 18.71
N MET A 69 -2.84 -3.85 18.56
CA MET A 69 -2.22 -4.65 19.61
C MET A 69 -1.87 -3.83 20.86
N GLU A 70 -1.48 -2.56 20.68
CA GLU A 70 -1.21 -1.65 21.80
C GLU A 70 -2.49 -1.30 22.57
N GLU A 71 -3.59 -1.06 21.85
CA GLU A 71 -4.92 -0.86 22.44
C GLU A 71 -5.41 -2.10 23.20
N GLU A 72 -5.35 -3.29 22.58
CA GLU A 72 -5.72 -4.55 23.23
C GLU A 72 -4.88 -4.79 24.49
N LYS A 73 -3.57 -4.52 24.45
CA LYS A 73 -2.69 -4.64 25.60
C LYS A 73 -3.07 -3.68 26.73
N MET A 74 -3.50 -2.46 26.43
CA MET A 74 -3.97 -1.50 27.43
C MET A 74 -5.26 -2.00 28.08
N ASN A 75 -6.22 -2.49 27.31
CA ASN A 75 -7.47 -3.04 27.82
C ASN A 75 -7.23 -4.24 28.73
N LEU A 76 -6.38 -5.18 28.31
CA LEU A 76 -6.03 -6.34 29.13
C LEU A 76 -5.35 -5.95 30.47
N ARG A 77 -4.58 -4.87 30.49
CA ARG A 77 -4.01 -4.36 31.75
C ARG A 77 -5.10 -3.86 32.69
N LEU A 78 -6.08 -3.12 32.18
CA LEU A 78 -7.23 -2.67 32.97
C LEU A 78 -8.03 -3.85 33.53
N ASP A 79 -8.28 -4.88 32.71
CA ASP A 79 -8.97 -6.09 33.15
C ASP A 79 -8.22 -6.82 34.27
N ILE A 80 -6.89 -6.87 34.18
CA ILE A 80 -6.03 -7.46 35.22
C ILE A 80 -6.15 -6.65 36.52
N ASP A 81 -6.06 -5.32 36.44
CA ASP A 81 -6.15 -4.44 37.61
C ASP A 81 -7.54 -4.54 38.27
N GLU A 82 -8.62 -4.60 37.48
CA GLU A 82 -9.98 -4.85 37.98
C GLU A 82 -10.09 -6.21 38.66
N ALA A 83 -9.57 -7.27 38.03
CA ALA A 83 -9.57 -8.61 38.62
C ALA A 83 -8.79 -8.68 39.94
N GLN A 84 -7.65 -7.99 40.02
CA GLN A 84 -6.86 -7.90 41.25
C GLN A 84 -7.63 -7.21 42.37
N THR A 85 -8.18 -6.02 42.12
CA THR A 85 -8.96 -5.29 43.12
C THR A 85 -10.17 -6.08 43.60
N ARG A 86 -10.88 -6.75 42.68
CA ARG A 86 -12.00 -7.63 43.04
C ARG A 86 -11.55 -8.79 43.91
N ASN A 87 -10.42 -9.42 43.59
CA ASN A 87 -9.89 -10.53 44.38
C ASN A 87 -9.50 -10.08 45.79
N GLU A 88 -8.84 -8.93 45.95
CA GLU A 88 -8.51 -8.37 47.26
C GLU A 88 -9.77 -8.13 48.12
N THR A 89 -10.85 -7.63 47.52
CA THR A 89 -12.12 -7.44 48.26
C THR A 89 -12.74 -8.76 48.69
N LEU A 90 -12.66 -9.78 47.83
CA LEU A 90 -13.16 -11.12 48.15
C LEU A 90 -12.34 -11.75 49.27
N GLU A 91 -11.02 -11.66 49.24
CA GLU A 91 -10.15 -12.18 50.30
C GLU A 91 -10.46 -11.53 51.66
N LYS A 92 -10.67 -10.21 51.69
CA LYS A 92 -11.07 -9.49 52.90
C LYS A 92 -12.40 -10.03 53.45
N SER A 93 -13.45 -10.07 52.62
CA SER A 93 -14.77 -10.57 53.04
C SER A 93 -14.74 -12.04 53.50
N PHE A 94 -13.91 -12.87 52.87
CA PHE A 94 -13.73 -14.27 53.25
C PHE A 94 -13.02 -14.39 54.60
N SER A 95 -12.01 -13.56 54.85
CA SER A 95 -11.28 -13.51 56.13
C SER A 95 -12.19 -13.08 57.28
N GLU A 96 -13.06 -12.08 57.06
CA GLU A 96 -14.06 -11.60 58.01
C GLU A 96 -15.08 -12.69 58.33
N SER A 97 -15.71 -13.27 57.30
CA SER A 97 -16.68 -14.37 57.45
C SER A 97 -16.07 -15.57 58.20
N ARG A 98 -14.78 -15.86 57.94
CA ARG A 98 -14.05 -16.93 58.63
C ARG A 98 -13.81 -16.60 60.10
N SER A 99 -13.53 -15.35 60.44
CA SER A 99 -13.40 -14.88 61.82
C SER A 99 -14.73 -15.02 62.56
N GLU A 100 -15.81 -14.48 62.00
CA GLU A 100 -17.16 -14.56 62.57
C GLU A 100 -17.58 -16.01 62.85
N LYS A 101 -17.32 -16.91 61.89
CA LYS A 101 -17.60 -18.35 62.06
C LYS A 101 -16.81 -18.95 63.22
N ARG A 102 -15.56 -18.54 63.45
CA ARG A 102 -14.74 -19.02 64.58
C ARG A 102 -15.30 -18.51 65.90
N GLU A 103 -15.68 -17.24 65.97
CA GLU A 103 -16.29 -16.64 67.16
C GLU A 103 -17.61 -17.31 67.53
N LEU A 104 -18.49 -17.55 66.55
CA LEU A 104 -19.75 -18.26 66.77
C LEU A 104 -19.53 -19.68 67.28
N ARG A 105 -18.54 -20.39 66.74
CA ARG A 105 -18.17 -21.73 67.24
C ARG A 105 -17.67 -21.71 68.68
N ALA A 106 -16.88 -20.71 69.05
CA ALA A 106 -16.40 -20.56 70.43
C ALA A 106 -17.57 -20.33 71.40
N ARG A 107 -18.50 -19.42 71.06
CA ARG A 107 -19.69 -19.14 71.88
C ARG A 107 -20.59 -20.36 72.08
N VAL A 108 -20.78 -21.18 71.04
CA VAL A 108 -21.57 -22.41 71.13
C VAL A 108 -20.91 -23.46 72.02
N ALA A 109 -19.57 -23.50 72.07
CA ALA A 109 -18.83 -24.47 72.90
C ALA A 109 -18.86 -24.13 74.41
N GLU A 110 -19.23 -22.90 74.77
CA GLU A 110 -19.34 -22.43 76.16
C GLU A 110 -20.75 -22.61 76.77
N LEU A 111 -21.73 -23.10 75.99
CA LEU A 111 -23.11 -23.41 76.41
C LEU A 111 -23.28 -24.90 76.74
#